data_AF-A0A0H4BDF4-F1
#
_entry.id   AF-A0A0H4BDF4-F1
#
_cell.length_a   1.000
_cell.length_b   1.000
_cell.length_c   1.000
_cell.angle_alpha   90.00
_cell.angle_beta   90.00
_cell.angle_gamma   90.00
#
_symmetry.space_group_name_H-M   'P 1'
#
loop_
_entity.id
_entity.type
_entity.pdbx_description
1 polymer ?
#
loop_
_entity_poly.entity_id
_entity_poly.type
_entity_poly.pdbx_seq_one_letter_code
_entity_poly.pdbx_strand_id
1 'polypeptide(L)'
;MLQEIMRRLLATSIGSLTLLSIGIPVHSEDKLDNFSFWYGFVSGSGASICSLLKEGIISKSTAEQFSEGFMKGGKDDMPRLAVEDAVKVVQARFKGCPFK
;
A
#
# COMPACT_ATOMS: atom_id res chain seq x y z
N MET A 1 -38.30 -2.96 -12.68
CA MET A 1 -37.55 -3.13 -11.42
C MET A 1 -36.17 -3.77 -11.64
N LEU A 2 -36.07 -4.91 -12.33
CA LEU A 2 -34.78 -5.58 -12.62
C LEU A 2 -33.83 -4.78 -13.54
N GLN A 3 -34.38 -4.03 -14.51
CA GLN A 3 -33.58 -3.18 -15.40
C GLN A 3 -32.92 -1.99 -14.68
N GLU A 4 -33.57 -1.41 -13.68
CA GLU A 4 -33.02 -0.29 -12.89
C GLU A 4 -31.80 -0.73 -12.06
N ILE A 5 -31.86 -1.96 -11.52
CA ILE A 5 -30.82 -2.56 -10.68
C ILE A 5 -29.59 -2.89 -11.53
N MET A 6 -29.78 -3.49 -12.72
CA MET A 6 -28.68 -3.74 -13.65
C MET A 6 -28.01 -2.44 -14.13
N ARG A 7 -28.79 -1.38 -14.36
CA ARG A 7 -28.25 -0.08 -14.79
C ARG A 7 -27.37 0.57 -13.71
N ARG A 8 -27.74 0.40 -12.44
CA ARG A 8 -26.95 0.86 -11.28
C ARG A 8 -25.68 0.04 -11.08
N LEU A 9 -25.74 -1.28 -11.27
CA LEU A 9 -24.57 -2.19 -11.19
C LEU A 9 -23.55 -1.94 -12.32
N LEU A 10 -24.02 -1.62 -13.53
CA LEU A 10 -23.15 -1.25 -14.65
C LEU A 10 -22.51 0.13 -14.46
N ALA A 11 -23.21 1.07 -13.81
CA ALA A 11 -22.65 2.39 -13.53
C ALA A 11 -21.53 2.36 -12.48
N THR A 12 -21.62 1.48 -11.47
CA THR A 12 -20.59 1.33 -10.42
C THR A 12 -19.35 0.58 -10.89
N SER A 13 -19.46 -0.33 -11.86
CA SER A 13 -18.29 -1.03 -12.40
C SER A 13 -17.43 -0.14 -13.30
N ILE A 14 -18.04 0.73 -14.11
CA ILE A 14 -17.31 1.64 -15.01
C ILE A 14 -16.55 2.72 -14.22
N GLY A 15 -17.15 3.24 -13.13
CA GLY A 15 -16.50 4.24 -12.28
C GLY A 15 -15.28 3.71 -11.50
N SER A 16 -15.25 2.41 -11.23
CA SER A 16 -14.13 1.77 -10.52
C SER A 16 -12.94 1.52 -11.46
N LEU A 17 -13.20 1.29 -12.75
CA LEU A 17 -12.16 1.05 -13.75
C LEU A 17 -11.48 2.35 -14.21
N THR A 18 -12.20 3.48 -14.23
CA THR A 18 -11.62 4.79 -14.56
C THR A 18 -10.67 5.29 -13.47
N LEU A 19 -10.87 4.92 -12.20
CA LEU A 19 -9.89 5.20 -11.13
C LEU A 19 -8.58 4.40 -11.29
N LEU A 20 -8.64 3.19 -11.88
CA LEU A 20 -7.46 2.40 -12.24
C LEU A 20 -6.79 2.88 -13.55
N SER A 21 -7.48 3.72 -14.32
CA SER A 21 -7.01 4.30 -15.58
C SER A 21 -6.39 5.68 -15.42
N ILE A 22 -6.32 6.21 -14.19
CA ILE A 22 -5.47 7.36 -13.89
C ILE A 22 -4.05 6.83 -14.10
N GLY A 23 -3.51 7.06 -15.29
CA GLY A 23 -2.12 6.75 -15.59
C GLY A 23 -1.29 7.34 -14.47
N ILE A 24 -0.68 6.47 -13.68
CA ILE A 24 0.37 6.88 -12.75
C ILE A 24 1.35 7.63 -13.64
N PRO A 25 1.61 8.92 -13.41
CA PRO A 25 2.56 9.65 -14.23
C PRO A 25 3.88 8.88 -14.15
N VAL A 26 4.25 8.22 -15.26
CA VAL A 26 5.51 7.48 -15.43
C VAL A 26 6.71 8.45 -15.41
N HIS A 27 6.42 9.76 -15.39
CA HIS A 27 7.36 10.84 -15.32
C HIS A 27 7.04 11.70 -14.09
N SER A 28 7.45 11.23 -12.91
CA SER A 28 7.70 12.14 -11.80
C SER A 28 8.86 13.04 -12.22
N GLU A 29 8.58 14.33 -12.41
CA GLU A 29 9.57 15.37 -12.62
C GLU A 29 10.76 15.19 -11.65
N ASP A 30 11.96 15.22 -12.22
CA ASP A 30 13.33 14.97 -11.76
C ASP A 30 13.75 15.06 -10.27
N LYS A 31 12.93 15.39 -9.27
CA LYS A 31 13.30 15.32 -7.83
C LYS A 31 12.10 15.11 -6.90
N LEU A 32 11.39 13.99 -6.98
CA LEU A 32 10.95 13.41 -5.71
C LEU A 32 12.24 13.04 -4.97
N ASP A 33 12.50 13.65 -3.82
CA ASP A 33 13.67 13.27 -3.06
C ASP A 33 13.57 11.77 -2.77
N ASN A 34 14.65 11.04 -3.03
CA ASN A 34 14.68 9.58 -2.91
C ASN A 34 14.13 9.14 -1.53
N PHE A 35 14.35 9.97 -0.51
CA PHE A 35 13.76 9.81 0.80
C PHE A 35 12.22 9.81 0.79
N SER A 36 11.53 10.86 0.33
CA SER A 36 10.06 10.93 0.45
C SER A 36 9.36 9.88 -0.39
N PHE A 37 9.92 9.53 -1.56
CA PHE A 37 9.39 8.42 -2.35
C PHE A 37 9.38 7.13 -1.55
N TRP A 38 10.54 6.70 -1.04
CA TRP A 38 10.63 5.44 -0.30
C TRP A 38 9.92 5.51 1.05
N TYR A 39 9.95 6.64 1.74
CA TYR A 39 9.20 6.82 2.98
C TYR A 39 7.69 6.62 2.72
N GLY A 40 7.15 7.27 1.68
CA GLY A 40 5.74 7.14 1.30
C GLY A 40 5.39 5.71 0.87
N PHE A 41 6.26 5.09 0.08
CA PHE A 41 6.05 3.72 -0.40
C PHE A 41 6.08 2.70 0.75
N VAL A 42 7.11 2.72 1.60
CA VAL A 42 7.25 1.82 2.75
C VAL A 42 6.11 2.01 3.75
N SER A 43 5.77 3.26 4.09
CA SER A 43 4.69 3.53 5.04
C SER A 43 3.31 3.14 4.50
N GLY A 44 3.07 3.36 3.20
CA GLY A 44 1.85 2.95 2.50
C GLY A 44 1.69 1.43 2.41
N SER A 45 2.75 0.71 2.02
CA SER A 45 2.77 -0.76 2.00
C SER A 45 2.57 -1.35 3.40
N GLY A 46 3.28 -0.82 4.40
CA GLY A 46 3.12 -1.22 5.79
C GLY A 46 1.72 -0.98 6.32
N ALA A 47 1.16 0.22 6.11
CA ALA A 47 -0.20 0.52 6.53
C ALA A 47 -1.23 -0.39 5.87
N SER A 48 -1.05 -0.70 4.59
CA SER A 48 -1.94 -1.58 3.83
C SER A 48 -1.92 -3.00 4.39
N ILE A 49 -0.76 -3.63 4.54
CA ILE A 49 -0.67 -5.00 5.05
C ILE A 49 -1.13 -5.09 6.51
N CYS A 50 -0.81 -4.09 7.34
CA CYS A 50 -1.25 -4.04 8.72
C CYS A 50 -2.77 -3.86 8.85
N SER A 51 -3.38 -3.07 7.95
CA SER A 51 -4.83 -2.91 7.93
C SER A 51 -5.51 -4.21 7.52
N LEU A 52 -5.02 -4.90 6.49
CA LEU A 52 -5.57 -6.20 6.09
C LEU A 52 -5.48 -7.23 7.20
N LEU A 53 -4.37 -7.25 7.95
CA LEU A 53 -4.21 -8.13 9.11
C LEU A 53 -5.19 -7.78 10.22
N LYS A 54 -5.33 -6.49 10.55
CA LYS A 54 -6.22 -6.01 11.61
C LYS A 54 -7.68 -6.35 11.33
N GLU A 55 -8.11 -6.24 10.09
CA GLU A 55 -9.47 -6.59 9.65
C GLU A 55 -9.67 -8.11 9.49
N GLY A 56 -8.64 -8.92 9.75
CA GLY A 56 -8.72 -10.39 9.66
C GLY A 56 -8.81 -10.92 8.23
N ILE A 57 -8.53 -10.08 7.22
CA ILE A 57 -8.56 -10.46 5.80
C ILE A 57 -7.38 -11.38 5.47
N ILE A 58 -6.25 -11.17 6.12
CA ILE A 58 -5.05 -12.01 5.98
C ILE A 58 -4.61 -12.54 7.35
N SER A 59 -3.90 -13.67 7.33
CA SER A 59 -3.30 -14.22 8.54
C SER A 59 -2.04 -13.45 8.95
N LYS A 60 -1.64 -13.61 10.21
CA LYS A 60 -0.37 -13.08 10.71
C LYS A 60 0.83 -13.60 9.92
N SER A 61 0.84 -14.88 9.57
CA SER A 61 1.94 -15.47 8.79
C SER A 61 2.05 -14.88 7.39
N THR A 62 0.92 -14.57 6.74
CA THR A 62 0.92 -13.86 5.45
C THR A 62 1.50 -12.44 5.59
N ALA A 63 1.13 -11.72 6.66
CA ALA A 63 1.69 -10.39 6.91
C ALA A 63 3.20 -10.42 7.22
N GLU A 64 3.68 -11.43 7.97
CA GLU A 64 5.10 -11.66 8.24
C GLU A 64 5.87 -11.94 6.94
N GLN A 65 5.38 -12.87 6.11
CA GLN A 65 5.99 -13.19 4.81
C GLN A 65 6.04 -11.97 3.87
N PHE A 66 4.97 -11.18 3.85
CA PHE A 66 4.96 -9.93 3.09
C PHE A 66 6.03 -8.96 3.59
N SER A 67 6.11 -8.73 4.91
CA SER A 67 7.12 -7.82 5.49
C SER A 67 8.53 -8.26 5.14
N GLU A 68 8.85 -9.54 5.35
CA GLU A 68 10.17 -10.10 5.04
C GLU A 68 10.50 -9.99 3.55
N GLY A 69 9.54 -10.35 2.68
CA GLY A 69 9.72 -10.28 1.22
C GLY A 69 9.91 -8.85 0.73
N PHE A 70 9.11 -7.90 1.25
CA PHE A 70 9.17 -6.49 0.90
C PHE A 70 10.49 -5.86 1.31
N MET A 71 10.91 -6.03 2.57
CA MET A 71 12.15 -5.46 3.08
C MET A 71 13.39 -6.08 2.43
N LYS A 72 13.35 -7.39 2.16
CA LYS A 72 14.44 -8.07 1.43
C LYS A 72 14.52 -7.61 -0.02
N GLY A 73 13.39 -7.46 -0.70
CA GLY A 73 13.33 -7.08 -2.10
C GLY A 73 13.77 -5.65 -2.37
N GLY A 74 13.54 -4.73 -1.42
CA GLY A 74 13.93 -3.33 -1.56
C GLY A 74 15.25 -2.94 -0.90
N LYS A 75 15.98 -3.87 -0.28
CA LYS A 75 17.13 -3.58 0.59
C LYS A 75 18.20 -2.70 -0.07
N ASP A 76 18.47 -2.91 -1.35
CA ASP A 76 19.55 -2.22 -2.07
C ASP A 76 19.11 -0.85 -2.62
N ASP A 77 17.81 -0.63 -2.78
CA ASP A 77 17.24 0.60 -3.35
C ASP A 77 16.69 1.55 -2.30
N MET A 78 16.21 1.02 -1.16
CA MET A 78 15.55 1.77 -0.10
C MET A 78 16.56 2.47 0.83
N PRO A 79 16.56 3.82 0.92
CA PRO A 79 17.35 4.53 1.90
C PRO A 79 16.97 4.11 3.32
N ARG A 80 17.95 3.67 4.11
CA ARG A 80 17.75 3.19 5.49
C ARG A 80 16.90 4.13 6.34
N LEU A 81 17.19 5.43 6.30
CA LEU A 81 16.45 6.43 7.09
C LEU A 81 14.97 6.49 6.71
N ALA A 82 14.65 6.36 5.43
CA ALA A 82 13.26 6.37 4.95
C ALA A 82 12.50 5.16 5.47
N VAL A 83 13.13 3.97 5.46
CA VAL A 83 12.56 2.73 6.01
C VAL A 83 12.34 2.85 7.51
N GLU A 84 13.37 3.27 8.26
CA GLU A 84 13.31 3.38 9.72
C GLU A 84 12.20 4.33 10.18
N ASP A 85 12.06 5.49 9.54
CA ASP A 85 11.01 6.45 9.91
C ASP A 85 9.62 5.99 9.47
N ALA A 86 9.49 5.38 8.30
CA ALA A 86 8.23 4.80 7.85
C ALA A 86 7.75 3.67 8.78
N VAL A 87 8.65 2.75 9.19
CA VAL A 87 8.33 1.64 10.09
C VAL A 87 7.88 2.17 11.46
N LYS A 88 8.54 3.18 12.02
CA LYS A 88 8.11 3.81 13.29
C LYS A 88 6.68 4.31 13.21
N VAL A 89 6.33 5.01 12.12
CA VAL A 89 4.98 5.57 11.92
C VAL A 89 3.93 4.45 11.78
N VAL A 90 4.24 3.40 11.00
CA VAL A 90 3.36 2.24 10.84
C VAL A 90 3.14 1.54 12.17
N GLN A 91 4.21 1.26 12.94
CA GLN A 91 4.11 0.56 14.23
C GLN A 91 3.39 1.38 15.30
N ALA A 92 3.55 2.71 15.29
CA ALA A 92 2.82 3.59 16.19
C ALA A 92 1.29 3.53 15.96
N ARG A 93 0.88 3.38 14.69
CA ARG A 93 -0.53 3.31 14.29
C ARG A 93 -1.13 1.90 14.38
N PHE A 94 -0.36 0.88 14.05
CA PHE A 94 -0.79 -0.52 13.97
C PHE A 94 -0.05 -1.38 14.98
N LYS A 95 -0.38 -1.21 16.26
CA LYS A 95 0.24 -1.98 17.35
C LYS A 95 0.09 -3.49 17.13
N GLY A 96 1.21 -4.21 17.22
CA GLY A 96 1.25 -5.66 17.04
C GLY A 96 1.32 -6.16 15.59
N CYS A 97 1.34 -5.25 14.61
CA CYS A 97 1.59 -5.62 13.22
C CYS A 97 3.06 -6.08 13.03
N PRO A 98 3.33 -7.15 12.27
CA PRO A 98 4.67 -7.66 12.05
C PRO A 98 5.51 -6.85 11.04
N PHE A 99 5.03 -5.69 10.57
CA PHE A 99 5.75 -4.88 9.58
C PHE A 99 6.98 -4.20 10.20
N LYS A 100 8.16 -4.66 9.80
CA LYS A 100 9.48 -4.22 10.27
C LYS A 100 10.59 -4.69 9.33
#